data_AF-A0A6P8MTK3-F1
#
_entry.id   AF-A0A6P8MTK3-F1
#
_cell.length_a   1.000
_cell.length_b   1.000
_cell.length_c   1.000
_cell.angle_alpha   90.00
_cell.angle_beta   90.00
_cell.angle_gamma   90.00
#
_symmetry.space_group_name_H-M   'P 1'
#
loop_
_entity.id
_entity.type
_entity.pdbx_description
1 polymer ?
#
loop_
_entity_poly.entity_id
_entity_poly.type
_entity_poly.pdbx_seq_one_letter_code
_entity_poly.pdbx_strand_id
1 'polypeptide(L)'
;MEAQKNGVFRYILNIQDSKILEGKYHFLVQLNIDRGYKRRSPENIISMNQPFNGKDFNFTKLVSEEQIMNLNNTDKDDIIAINASPIEYCHSLLLPQRCKQLPQLVTKHSLLKAIELFSLSLSSYIRVAFNSLCAFASVNHLHWHLYYLRWRMLLEYIDLEEHAGPIQILRNYPAKGFCIKYSNVQNMDDFVNWAFLIIDYLQNKQIAHNIYITRGKSNIKENKEEYRDVRIYIWARKSTQGAKDIHAFNLAACELFGHLSIKSKEAYENVTEEYVTRALREATEETFSSVAAEIKALVESQ
;
A
#
# COMPACT_ATOMS: atom_id res chain seq x y z
N MET A 1 20.86 -4.53 -7.52
CA MET A 1 22.13 -4.16 -8.18
C MET A 1 22.31 -4.89 -9.51
N GLU A 2 22.19 -6.22 -9.57
CA GLU A 2 22.32 -6.98 -10.82
C GLU A 2 21.29 -6.58 -11.88
N ALA A 3 19.99 -6.56 -11.55
CA ALA A 3 18.95 -6.12 -12.48
C ALA A 3 19.14 -4.67 -13.00
N GLN A 4 19.80 -3.80 -12.22
CA GLN A 4 20.14 -2.45 -12.66
C GLN A 4 21.27 -2.48 -13.69
N LYS A 5 22.31 -3.30 -13.46
CA LYS A 5 23.39 -3.51 -14.44
C LYS A 5 22.86 -4.11 -15.74
N ASN A 6 21.87 -4.99 -15.65
CA ASN A 6 21.26 -5.66 -16.80
C ASN A 6 20.15 -4.82 -17.49
N GLY A 7 19.92 -3.57 -17.07
CA GLY A 7 18.97 -2.67 -17.74
C GLY A 7 17.50 -3.07 -17.63
N VAL A 8 17.12 -3.86 -16.61
CA VAL A 8 15.75 -4.38 -16.44
C VAL A 8 14.74 -3.28 -16.07
N PHE A 9 15.19 -2.21 -15.43
CA PHE A 9 14.33 -1.11 -15.02
C PHE A 9 14.09 -0.12 -16.16
N ARG A 10 12.88 0.47 -16.22
CA ARG A 10 12.61 1.60 -17.14
C ARG A 10 13.44 2.83 -16.83
N TYR A 11 13.82 2.99 -15.57
CA TYR A 11 14.75 4.00 -15.10
C TYR A 11 15.43 3.52 -13.82
N ILE A 12 16.65 4.00 -13.60
CA ILE A 12 17.36 3.79 -12.34
C ILE A 12 16.71 4.69 -11.29
N LEU A 13 16.34 4.12 -10.15
CA LEU A 13 15.84 4.91 -9.03
C LEU A 13 16.84 6.00 -8.67
N ASN A 14 16.39 7.25 -8.74
CA ASN A 14 17.18 8.43 -8.43
C ASN A 14 16.30 9.39 -7.63
N ILE A 15 16.33 9.25 -6.31
CA ILE A 15 15.67 10.18 -5.39
C ILE A 15 16.59 11.40 -5.30
N GLN A 16 16.19 12.51 -5.92
CA GLN A 16 17.05 13.68 -6.06
C GLN A 16 17.20 14.45 -4.74
N ASP A 17 16.16 14.45 -3.92
CA ASP A 17 16.15 15.14 -2.63
C ASP A 17 15.08 14.55 -1.70
N SER A 18 15.22 14.76 -0.39
CA SER A 18 14.25 14.34 0.62
C SER A 18 14.20 15.31 1.80
N LYS A 19 12.99 15.67 2.23
CA LYS A 19 12.77 16.49 3.43
C LYS A 19 11.61 15.94 4.27
N ILE A 20 11.65 16.24 5.56
CA ILE A 20 10.51 16.06 6.45
C ILE A 20 9.78 17.40 6.52
N LEU A 21 8.46 17.40 6.33
CA LEU A 21 7.67 18.61 6.51
C LEU A 21 7.60 18.98 7.99
N GLU A 22 7.73 20.28 8.26
CA GLU A 22 7.56 20.81 9.61
C GLU A 22 6.07 20.79 9.99
N GLY A 23 5.79 20.25 11.18
CA GLY A 23 4.44 20.19 11.73
C GLY A 23 4.24 18.96 12.60
N LYS A 24 2.98 18.60 12.84
CA LYS A 24 2.56 17.53 13.74
C LYS A 24 2.81 16.14 13.14
N TYR A 25 2.71 16.01 11.82
CA TYR A 25 2.66 14.72 11.13
C TYR A 25 4.00 14.29 10.55
N HIS A 26 4.94 15.22 10.37
CA HIS A 26 6.31 14.93 9.94
C HIS A 26 6.35 14.10 8.65
N PHE A 27 5.54 14.47 7.64
CA PHE A 27 5.48 13.74 6.39
C PHE A 27 6.84 13.72 5.68
N LEU A 28 7.23 12.55 5.18
CA LEU A 28 8.43 12.40 4.35
C LEU A 28 8.10 12.75 2.92
N VAL A 29 8.78 13.76 2.39
CA VAL A 29 8.71 14.16 0.99
C VAL A 29 9.99 13.72 0.28
N GLN A 30 9.85 12.99 -0.81
CA GLN A 30 10.95 12.62 -1.69
C GLN A 30 10.70 13.15 -3.11
N LEU A 31 11.69 13.83 -3.67
CA LEU A 31 11.69 14.25 -5.07
C LEU A 31 12.15 13.07 -5.93
N ASN A 32 11.28 12.61 -6.82
CA ASN A 32 11.53 11.53 -7.78
C ASN A 32 10.99 11.94 -9.15
N ILE A 33 11.74 12.80 -9.83
CA ILE A 33 11.36 13.38 -11.13
C ILE A 33 11.22 12.29 -12.19
N ASP A 34 12.17 11.35 -12.24
CA ASP A 34 12.22 10.28 -13.24
C ASP A 34 10.93 9.44 -13.27
N ARG A 35 10.35 9.19 -12.10
CA ARG A 35 9.08 8.46 -11.98
C ARG A 35 7.90 9.19 -12.62
N GLY A 36 7.94 10.51 -12.69
CA GLY A 36 6.91 11.30 -13.36
C GLY A 36 6.84 11.05 -14.85
N TYR A 37 8.00 10.91 -15.52
CA TYR A 37 8.08 10.90 -16.99
C TYR A 37 8.42 9.52 -17.59
N LYS A 38 9.11 8.64 -16.85
CA LYS A 38 9.61 7.36 -17.38
C LYS A 38 8.74 6.15 -17.02
N ARG A 39 7.65 6.36 -16.27
CA ARG A 39 6.69 5.31 -15.92
C ARG A 39 5.78 4.99 -17.12
N ARG A 40 5.25 3.77 -17.19
CA ARG A 40 4.15 3.44 -18.10
C ARG A 40 2.95 4.36 -17.89
N SER A 41 2.21 4.60 -18.97
CA SER A 41 0.87 5.18 -18.89
C SER A 41 -0.03 4.27 -18.04
N PRO A 42 -0.70 4.82 -17.01
CA PRO A 42 -1.68 4.06 -16.23
C PRO A 42 -2.84 3.58 -17.11
N GLU A 43 -3.40 2.43 -16.75
CA GLU A 43 -4.64 1.94 -17.35
C GLU A 43 -5.80 2.91 -17.09
N ASN A 44 -6.76 2.95 -18.01
CA ASN A 44 -8.00 3.70 -17.81
C ASN A 44 -8.94 2.90 -16.91
N ILE A 45 -9.10 3.35 -15.67
CA ILE A 45 -9.90 2.65 -14.66
C ILE A 45 -11.27 3.31 -14.55
N ILE A 46 -12.34 2.55 -14.83
CA ILE A 46 -13.71 3.07 -14.81
C ILE A 46 -14.49 2.66 -13.55
N SER A 47 -14.14 1.54 -12.91
CA SER A 47 -14.84 1.06 -11.72
C SER A 47 -13.97 0.12 -10.87
N MET A 48 -14.40 -0.12 -9.62
CA MET A 48 -13.75 -1.06 -8.71
C MET A 48 -13.81 -2.51 -9.19
N ASN A 49 -14.89 -2.87 -9.91
CA ASN A 49 -15.13 -4.21 -10.42
C ASN A 49 -14.80 -4.34 -11.91
N GLN A 50 -13.95 -3.45 -12.45
CA GLN A 50 -13.50 -3.56 -13.84
C GLN A 50 -12.85 -4.92 -14.05
N PRO A 51 -13.32 -5.72 -15.03
CA PRO A 51 -12.80 -7.06 -15.26
C PRO A 51 -11.37 -7.00 -15.78
N PHE A 52 -10.58 -8.03 -15.46
CA PHE A 52 -9.26 -8.21 -16.05
C PHE A 52 -9.36 -8.25 -17.59
N ASN A 53 -8.42 -7.58 -18.26
CA ASN A 53 -8.33 -7.59 -19.72
C ASN A 53 -6.97 -8.12 -20.18
N GLY A 54 -6.95 -9.30 -20.79
CA GLY A 54 -5.73 -9.91 -21.31
C GLY A 54 -5.07 -9.13 -22.46
N LYS A 55 -5.80 -8.24 -23.14
CA LYS A 55 -5.25 -7.38 -24.20
C LYS A 55 -4.40 -6.25 -23.65
N ASP A 56 -4.83 -5.66 -22.54
CA ASP A 56 -4.06 -4.63 -21.84
C ASP A 56 -2.79 -5.23 -21.23
N PHE A 57 -1.89 -4.36 -20.78
CA PHE A 57 -0.71 -4.86 -20.10
C PHE A 57 -1.09 -5.58 -18.81
N ASN A 58 -0.45 -6.72 -18.59
CA ASN A 58 -0.61 -7.48 -17.37
C ASN A 58 0.67 -8.29 -17.10
N PHE A 59 0.84 -8.72 -15.85
CA PHE A 59 2.06 -9.39 -15.41
C PHE A 59 2.32 -10.80 -15.98
N THR A 60 1.40 -11.39 -16.75
CA THR A 60 1.74 -12.60 -17.53
C THR A 60 2.69 -12.30 -18.69
N LYS A 61 2.85 -11.01 -19.04
CA LYS A 61 3.72 -10.50 -20.11
C LYS A 61 5.08 -10.00 -19.59
N LEU A 62 5.42 -10.27 -18.32
CA LEU A 62 6.74 -9.95 -17.78
C LEU A 62 7.83 -10.71 -18.54
N VAL A 63 8.96 -10.06 -18.76
CA VAL A 63 10.16 -10.74 -19.29
C VAL A 63 10.84 -11.54 -18.16
N SER A 64 11.61 -12.57 -18.51
CA SER A 64 12.26 -13.45 -17.54
C SER A 64 13.14 -12.71 -16.53
N GLU A 65 13.79 -11.64 -16.98
CA GLU A 65 14.73 -10.84 -16.19
C GLU A 65 14.02 -9.98 -15.14
N GLU A 66 12.72 -9.72 -15.30
CA GLU A 66 11.90 -9.03 -14.30
C GLU A 66 11.48 -9.96 -13.15
N GLN A 67 11.52 -11.29 -13.35
CA GLN A 67 11.15 -12.24 -12.30
C GLN A 67 12.33 -12.48 -11.34
N ILE A 68 12.10 -12.26 -10.05
CA ILE A 68 13.11 -12.48 -9.00
C ILE A 68 13.09 -13.93 -8.53
N MET A 69 11.91 -14.45 -8.14
CA MET A 69 11.77 -15.83 -7.65
C MET A 69 10.32 -16.31 -7.68
N ASN A 70 10.15 -17.63 -7.64
CA ASN A 70 8.87 -18.28 -7.32
C ASN A 70 8.78 -18.51 -5.81
N LEU A 71 7.59 -18.35 -5.23
CA LEU A 71 7.38 -18.51 -3.79
C LEU A 71 7.03 -19.95 -3.39
N ASN A 72 6.35 -20.71 -4.25
CA ASN A 72 6.01 -22.10 -3.99
C ASN A 72 6.76 -23.03 -4.95
N ASN A 73 7.23 -24.17 -4.43
CA ASN A 73 7.88 -25.20 -5.23
C ASN A 73 6.91 -25.97 -6.14
N THR A 74 5.63 -26.03 -5.75
CA THR A 74 4.59 -26.82 -6.42
C THR A 74 3.71 -25.99 -7.36
N ASP A 75 3.45 -24.73 -7.01
CA ASP A 75 2.62 -23.81 -7.78
C ASP A 75 3.46 -22.58 -8.14
N LYS A 76 4.06 -22.60 -9.35
CA LYS A 76 4.98 -21.56 -9.86
C LYS A 76 4.27 -20.24 -10.20
N ASP A 77 3.09 -20.01 -9.62
CA ASP A 77 2.21 -18.92 -9.99
C ASP A 77 2.22 -17.76 -9.00
N ASP A 78 2.64 -18.02 -7.76
CA ASP A 78 2.99 -16.97 -6.79
C ASP A 78 4.45 -16.57 -7.03
N ILE A 79 4.67 -15.37 -7.57
CA ILE A 79 6.03 -14.89 -7.89
C ILE A 79 6.33 -13.53 -7.26
N ILE A 80 7.63 -13.27 -7.05
CA ILE A 80 8.15 -11.93 -6.83
C ILE A 80 8.77 -11.45 -8.13
N ALA A 81 8.39 -10.25 -8.57
CA ALA A 81 8.97 -9.58 -9.72
C ALA A 81 9.49 -8.20 -9.34
N ILE A 82 10.36 -7.65 -10.17
CA ILE A 82 10.85 -6.28 -10.06
C ILE A 82 9.71 -5.33 -10.43
N ASN A 83 9.58 -4.23 -9.68
CA ASN A 83 8.81 -3.11 -10.20
C ASN A 83 9.71 -2.26 -11.11
N ALA A 84 9.51 -2.36 -12.43
CA ALA A 84 10.29 -1.62 -13.42
C ALA A 84 10.13 -0.07 -13.32
N SER A 85 9.25 0.43 -12.46
CA SER A 85 9.11 1.86 -12.10
C SER A 85 9.19 2.05 -10.58
N PRO A 86 10.40 1.91 -10.00
CA PRO A 86 10.60 1.86 -8.56
C PRO A 86 10.25 3.19 -7.86
N ILE A 87 9.66 3.12 -6.67
CA ILE A 87 9.44 4.30 -5.80
C ILE A 87 10.58 4.47 -4.80
N GLU A 88 11.18 3.35 -4.40
CA GLU A 88 12.16 3.27 -3.32
C GLU A 88 13.02 2.01 -3.54
N TYR A 89 14.08 1.87 -2.74
CA TYR A 89 15.00 0.74 -2.74
C TYR A 89 14.27 -0.61 -2.67
N CYS A 90 14.72 -1.53 -3.53
CA CYS A 90 14.15 -2.88 -3.68
C CYS A 90 12.63 -2.89 -3.91
N HIS A 91 12.10 -1.90 -4.65
CA HIS A 91 10.68 -1.93 -5.04
C HIS A 91 10.40 -3.13 -5.96
N SER A 92 9.70 -4.09 -5.39
CA SER A 92 9.28 -5.34 -6.00
C SER A 92 7.76 -5.47 -5.96
N LEU A 93 7.24 -6.44 -6.69
CA LEU A 93 5.84 -6.80 -6.77
C LEU A 93 5.69 -8.25 -6.32
N LEU A 94 4.75 -8.51 -5.41
CA LEU A 94 4.19 -9.85 -5.22
C LEU A 94 3.03 -10.00 -6.19
N LEU A 95 3.08 -11.07 -6.97
CA LEU A 95 2.09 -11.44 -7.97
C LEU A 95 1.52 -12.80 -7.57
N PRO A 96 0.48 -12.83 -6.73
CA PRO A 96 -0.12 -14.08 -6.27
C PRO A 96 -1.03 -14.62 -7.36
N GLN A 97 -0.93 -15.91 -7.65
CA GLN A 97 -1.77 -16.61 -8.62
C GLN A 97 -1.80 -15.90 -10.00
N ARG A 98 -0.62 -15.48 -10.48
CA ARG A 98 -0.43 -14.62 -11.66
C ARG A 98 -1.13 -15.14 -12.93
N CYS A 99 -1.15 -16.45 -13.17
CA CYS A 99 -1.73 -17.09 -14.35
C CYS A 99 -3.25 -17.24 -14.22
N LYS A 100 -3.81 -17.07 -13.02
CA LYS A 100 -5.27 -16.95 -12.85
C LYS A 100 -5.82 -15.62 -13.36
N GLN A 101 -4.96 -14.65 -13.69
CA GLN A 101 -5.35 -13.39 -14.32
C GLN A 101 -6.44 -12.65 -13.53
N LEU A 102 -6.30 -12.65 -12.20
CA LEU A 102 -7.29 -12.03 -11.32
C LEU A 102 -7.26 -10.51 -11.48
N PRO A 103 -8.41 -9.82 -11.46
CA PRO A 103 -8.45 -8.36 -11.41
C PRO A 103 -7.76 -7.85 -10.13
N GLN A 104 -7.48 -6.55 -10.05
CA GLN A 104 -6.82 -5.91 -8.90
C GLN A 104 -7.77 -5.81 -7.68
N LEU A 105 -8.14 -6.98 -7.15
CA LEU A 105 -8.98 -7.21 -5.98
C LEU A 105 -8.24 -8.17 -5.06
N VAL A 106 -8.16 -7.81 -3.78
CA VAL A 106 -7.56 -8.64 -2.75
C VAL A 106 -8.37 -9.92 -2.58
N THR A 107 -7.67 -11.05 -2.64
CA THR A 107 -8.16 -12.34 -2.15
C THR A 107 -7.53 -12.65 -0.80
N LYS A 108 -8.18 -13.50 0.00
CA LYS A 108 -7.61 -13.98 1.27
C LYS A 108 -6.23 -14.62 1.09
N HIS A 109 -6.05 -15.39 0.00
CA HIS A 109 -4.75 -15.95 -0.40
C HIS A 109 -3.71 -14.85 -0.64
N SER A 110 -4.05 -13.81 -1.40
CA SER A 110 -3.11 -12.73 -1.72
C SER A 110 -2.69 -11.93 -0.48
N LEU A 111 -3.62 -11.69 0.45
CA LEU A 111 -3.35 -11.01 1.71
C LEU A 111 -2.44 -11.85 2.62
N LEU A 112 -2.73 -13.14 2.76
CA LEU A 112 -1.88 -14.08 3.50
C LEU A 112 -0.47 -14.08 2.93
N LYS A 113 -0.30 -14.24 1.60
CA LYS A 113 1.02 -14.24 0.96
C LYS A 113 1.77 -12.93 1.15
N ALA A 114 1.07 -11.79 1.14
CA ALA A 114 1.65 -10.49 1.42
C ALA A 114 2.21 -10.40 2.85
N ILE A 115 1.47 -10.91 3.84
CA ILE A 115 1.89 -10.91 5.25
C ILE A 115 2.99 -11.94 5.52
N GLU A 116 2.92 -13.13 4.93
CA GLU A 116 3.97 -14.15 5.00
C GLU A 116 5.30 -13.58 4.47
N LEU A 117 5.27 -13.01 3.26
CA LEU A 117 6.46 -12.43 2.64
C LEU A 117 7.01 -11.24 3.44
N PHE A 118 6.15 -10.37 3.95
CA PHE A 118 6.55 -9.31 4.87
C PHE A 118 7.25 -9.86 6.13
N SER A 119 6.75 -10.97 6.67
CA SER A 119 7.25 -11.59 7.91
C SER A 119 8.61 -12.26 7.75
N LEU A 120 8.99 -12.66 6.53
CA LEU A 120 10.32 -13.22 6.24
C LEU A 120 11.46 -12.21 6.43
N SER A 121 11.16 -10.90 6.40
CA SER A 121 12.16 -9.86 6.67
C SER A 121 12.07 -9.37 8.10
N LEU A 122 13.19 -9.47 8.82
CA LEU A 122 13.37 -8.87 10.14
C LEU A 122 13.66 -7.36 10.07
N SER A 123 13.82 -6.80 8.87
CA SER A 123 14.06 -5.38 8.71
C SER A 123 12.82 -4.57 9.10
N SER A 124 12.99 -3.63 10.01
CA SER A 124 11.93 -2.67 10.35
C SER A 124 11.61 -1.66 9.24
N TYR A 125 12.32 -1.73 8.09
CA TYR A 125 12.14 -0.84 6.95
C TYR A 125 11.33 -1.46 5.81
N ILE A 126 11.01 -2.76 5.87
CA ILE A 126 10.15 -3.37 4.86
C ILE A 126 8.73 -2.82 4.96
N ARG A 127 8.13 -2.56 3.80
CA ARG A 127 6.77 -2.05 3.65
C ARG A 127 6.06 -2.89 2.59
N VAL A 128 4.78 -3.17 2.82
CA VAL A 128 3.91 -3.78 1.81
C VAL A 128 2.70 -2.90 1.60
N ALA A 129 2.33 -2.67 0.35
CA ALA A 129 1.23 -1.77 0.01
C ALA A 129 0.35 -2.32 -1.11
N PHE A 130 -0.93 -1.98 -1.06
CA PHE A 130 -1.89 -2.31 -2.10
C PHE A 130 -2.77 -1.11 -2.42
N ASN A 131 -3.05 -0.95 -3.70
CA ASN A 131 -3.97 0.03 -4.23
C ASN A 131 -5.03 -0.74 -5.01
N SER A 132 -6.30 -0.57 -4.65
CA SER A 132 -7.40 -1.03 -5.51
C SER A 132 -7.55 -0.13 -6.74
N LEU A 133 -8.33 -0.58 -7.74
CA LEU A 133 -8.47 0.11 -9.03
C LEU A 133 -8.82 1.59 -8.89
N CYS A 134 -9.93 1.92 -8.22
CA CYS A 134 -10.34 3.31 -7.99
C CYS A 134 -9.54 4.01 -6.86
N ALA A 135 -8.45 3.40 -6.40
CA ALA A 135 -7.54 3.89 -5.36
C ALA A 135 -6.11 4.05 -5.86
N PHE A 136 -5.96 4.45 -7.12
CA PHE A 136 -4.69 4.71 -7.82
C PHE A 136 -3.84 3.48 -8.15
N ALA A 137 -4.44 2.29 -8.25
CA ALA A 137 -3.79 1.21 -8.99
C ALA A 137 -3.50 1.67 -10.43
N SER A 138 -2.47 1.10 -11.05
CA SER A 138 -2.07 1.49 -12.42
C SER A 138 -2.17 0.35 -13.42
N VAL A 139 -2.47 -0.86 -12.95
CA VAL A 139 -2.62 -2.09 -13.74
C VAL A 139 -3.75 -2.89 -13.11
N ASN A 140 -4.70 -3.34 -13.92
CA ASN A 140 -5.75 -4.26 -13.48
C ASN A 140 -5.31 -5.72 -13.58
N HIS A 141 -4.42 -6.10 -12.67
CA HIS A 141 -4.02 -7.49 -12.45
C HIS A 141 -3.48 -7.59 -11.02
N LEU A 142 -4.05 -8.46 -10.19
CA LEU A 142 -3.72 -8.62 -8.77
C LEU A 142 -2.22 -8.58 -8.48
N HIS A 143 -1.80 -7.52 -7.78
CA HIS A 143 -0.42 -7.32 -7.33
C HIS A 143 -0.35 -6.53 -6.02
N TRP A 144 0.69 -6.82 -5.25
CA TRP A 144 1.08 -6.09 -4.05
C TRP A 144 2.47 -5.47 -4.24
N HIS A 145 2.68 -4.30 -3.68
CA HIS A 145 3.96 -3.61 -3.71
C HIS A 145 4.78 -3.98 -2.47
N LEU A 146 6.08 -4.23 -2.64
CA LEU A 146 7.04 -4.43 -1.56
C LEU A 146 8.23 -3.52 -1.75
N TYR A 147 8.68 -2.83 -0.71
CA TYR A 147 9.87 -1.97 -0.80
C TYR A 147 10.45 -1.73 0.59
N TYR A 148 11.66 -1.15 0.63
CA TYR A 148 12.35 -0.84 1.88
C TYR A 148 12.50 0.66 2.06
N LEU A 149 11.75 1.24 3.00
CA LEU A 149 11.85 2.66 3.35
C LEU A 149 12.70 2.84 4.60
N ARG A 150 13.91 3.37 4.45
CA ARG A 150 14.86 3.61 5.56
C ARG A 150 14.54 4.86 6.38
N TRP A 151 13.26 5.06 6.69
CA TRP A 151 12.75 6.17 7.49
C TRP A 151 11.76 5.64 8.53
N ARG A 152 11.78 6.23 9.73
CA ARG A 152 10.75 6.00 10.74
C ARG A 152 9.57 6.90 10.43
N MET A 153 8.39 6.31 10.30
CA MET A 153 7.16 7.04 9.96
C MET A 153 6.22 7.08 11.15
N LEU A 154 5.47 8.18 11.29
CA LEU A 154 4.56 8.42 12.43
C LEU A 154 3.61 7.25 12.71
N LEU A 155 3.04 6.66 11.65
CA LEU A 155 2.08 5.56 11.80
C LEU A 155 2.69 4.29 12.41
N GLU A 156 4.02 4.15 12.44
CA GLU A 156 4.65 3.03 13.13
C GLU A 156 4.47 3.10 14.65
N TYR A 157 4.25 4.29 15.23
CA TYR A 157 4.16 4.48 16.68
C TYR A 157 2.98 5.32 17.13
N ILE A 158 2.14 5.82 16.22
CA ILE A 158 0.93 6.58 16.57
C ILE A 158 -0.01 5.74 17.45
N ASP A 159 -0.67 6.43 18.40
CA ASP A 159 -1.76 5.87 19.17
C ASP A 159 -2.99 5.64 18.28
N LEU A 160 -3.69 4.55 18.57
CA LEU A 160 -4.87 4.09 17.86
C LEU A 160 -6.01 3.96 18.87
N GLU A 161 -7.22 4.32 18.44
CA GLU A 161 -8.43 4.24 19.27
C GLU A 161 -9.14 2.91 19.00
N GLU A 162 -9.59 2.23 20.05
CA GLU A 162 -10.40 1.01 19.93
C GLU A 162 -11.71 1.31 19.18
N HIS A 163 -12.13 0.40 18.30
CA HIS A 163 -13.37 0.57 17.53
C HIS A 163 -14.35 -0.57 17.76
N ALA A 164 -13.96 -1.79 17.38
CA ALA A 164 -14.73 -3.02 17.54
C ALA A 164 -13.83 -4.26 17.40
N GLY A 165 -13.99 -5.25 18.28
CA GLY A 165 -13.14 -6.45 18.27
C GLY A 165 -11.64 -6.09 18.28
N PRO A 166 -10.80 -6.68 17.40
CA PRO A 166 -9.38 -6.32 17.30
C PRO A 166 -9.10 -5.09 16.41
N ILE A 167 -10.14 -4.45 15.88
CA ILE A 167 -10.02 -3.33 14.94
C ILE A 167 -9.95 -2.01 15.70
N GLN A 168 -8.94 -1.23 15.34
CA GLN A 168 -8.69 0.11 15.85
C GLN A 168 -8.82 1.14 14.73
N ILE A 169 -8.87 2.44 15.06
CA ILE A 169 -9.03 3.53 14.09
C ILE A 169 -8.01 4.65 14.28
N LEU A 170 -7.69 5.32 13.16
CA LEU A 170 -6.80 6.49 13.11
C LEU A 170 -7.55 7.78 13.47
N ARG A 171 -7.71 8.06 14.77
CA ARG A 171 -8.37 9.29 15.22
C ARG A 171 -7.52 10.54 14.98
N ASN A 172 -6.25 10.49 15.39
CA ASN A 172 -5.36 11.65 15.47
C ASN A 172 -4.47 11.86 14.25
N TYR A 173 -4.81 11.24 13.12
CA TYR A 173 -4.12 11.36 11.83
C TYR A 173 -5.11 11.86 10.75
N PRO A 174 -4.67 12.60 9.71
CA PRO A 174 -5.58 13.18 8.73
C PRO A 174 -6.22 12.16 7.81
N ALA A 175 -5.49 11.10 7.42
CA ALA A 175 -6.09 10.01 6.65
C ALA A 175 -6.85 9.06 7.60
N LYS A 176 -8.19 9.14 7.62
CA LYS A 176 -9.02 8.29 8.46
C LYS A 176 -9.06 6.87 7.91
N GLY A 177 -8.82 5.89 8.78
CA GLY A 177 -8.73 4.49 8.37
C GLY A 177 -8.75 3.55 9.57
N PHE A 178 -8.89 2.27 9.25
CA PHE A 178 -8.83 1.17 10.19
C PHE A 178 -7.40 0.68 10.34
N CYS A 179 -7.09 0.11 11.51
CA CYS A 179 -5.84 -0.56 11.78
C CYS A 179 -6.11 -1.85 12.56
N ILE A 180 -5.41 -2.91 12.18
CA ILE A 180 -5.33 -4.13 12.99
C ILE A 180 -3.86 -4.35 13.33
N LYS A 181 -3.60 -4.58 14.61
CA LYS A 181 -2.27 -4.95 15.12
C LYS A 181 -2.20 -6.46 15.28
N TYR A 182 -1.07 -7.06 14.93
CA TYR A 182 -0.86 -8.48 15.17
C TYR A 182 -0.90 -8.80 16.68
N SER A 183 -0.43 -7.89 17.53
CA SER A 183 -0.53 -8.04 18.99
C SER A 183 -1.96 -8.10 19.54
N ASN A 184 -2.97 -7.71 18.75
CA ASN A 184 -4.38 -7.69 19.18
C ASN A 184 -5.15 -8.96 18.76
N VAL A 185 -4.47 -9.93 18.12
CA VAL A 185 -5.08 -11.17 17.63
C VAL A 185 -4.26 -12.38 18.08
N GLN A 186 -4.86 -13.57 18.08
CA GLN A 186 -4.22 -14.76 18.67
C GLN A 186 -3.18 -15.40 17.74
N ASN A 187 -3.45 -15.38 16.44
CA ASN A 187 -2.63 -16.07 15.44
C ASN A 187 -2.73 -15.39 14.07
N MET A 188 -1.98 -15.90 13.10
CA MET A 188 -1.93 -15.38 11.73
C MET A 188 -3.28 -15.50 11.01
N ASP A 189 -4.02 -16.58 11.22
CA ASP A 189 -5.32 -16.77 10.57
C ASP A 189 -6.31 -15.71 11.03
N ASP A 190 -6.38 -15.44 12.34
CA ASP A 190 -7.19 -14.35 12.90
C ASP A 190 -6.79 -13.01 12.31
N PHE A 191 -5.47 -12.73 12.21
CA PHE A 191 -4.97 -11.48 11.65
C PHE A 191 -5.44 -11.27 10.21
N VAL A 192 -5.33 -12.32 9.38
CA VAL A 192 -5.78 -12.32 7.99
C VAL A 192 -7.30 -12.22 7.92
N ASN A 193 -8.04 -12.96 8.75
CA ASN A 193 -9.50 -12.98 8.78
C ASN A 193 -10.09 -11.61 9.08
N TRP A 194 -9.61 -10.96 10.15
CA TRP A 194 -10.11 -9.65 10.55
C TRP A 194 -9.78 -8.56 9.52
N ALA A 195 -8.58 -8.58 8.94
CA ALA A 195 -8.22 -7.65 7.88
C ALA A 195 -9.06 -7.91 6.62
N PHE A 196 -9.22 -9.17 6.24
CA PHE A 196 -9.99 -9.55 5.06
C PHE A 196 -11.48 -9.25 5.22
N LEU A 197 -12.05 -9.34 6.44
CA LEU A 197 -13.45 -8.96 6.71
C LEU A 197 -13.74 -7.51 6.28
N ILE A 198 -12.87 -6.56 6.66
CA ILE A 198 -13.00 -5.16 6.26
C ILE A 198 -12.81 -5.02 4.75
N ILE A 199 -11.76 -5.66 4.19
CA ILE A 199 -11.44 -5.55 2.77
C ILE A 199 -12.57 -6.11 1.90
N ASP A 200 -13.10 -7.27 2.25
CA ASP A 200 -14.19 -7.94 1.54
C ASP A 200 -15.48 -7.08 1.58
N TYR A 201 -15.80 -6.51 2.74
CA TYR A 201 -16.89 -5.54 2.86
C TYR A 201 -16.72 -4.36 1.88
N LEU A 202 -15.54 -3.74 1.85
CA LEU A 202 -15.26 -2.61 0.96
C LEU A 202 -15.32 -3.02 -0.51
N GLN A 203 -14.81 -4.21 -0.87
CA GLN A 203 -14.87 -4.74 -2.24
C GLN A 203 -16.31 -5.02 -2.68
N ASN A 204 -17.12 -5.66 -1.83
CA ASN A 204 -18.52 -5.96 -2.13
C ASN A 204 -19.36 -4.69 -2.29
N LYS A 205 -19.05 -3.63 -1.53
CA LYS A 205 -19.66 -2.30 -1.66
C LYS A 205 -19.04 -1.43 -2.75
N GLN A 206 -18.04 -1.93 -3.49
CA GLN A 206 -17.29 -1.20 -4.52
C GLN A 206 -16.66 0.11 -4.02
N ILE A 207 -16.19 0.10 -2.77
CA ILE A 207 -15.53 1.24 -2.15
C ILE A 207 -14.03 1.17 -2.44
N ALA A 208 -13.51 2.24 -3.03
CA ALA A 208 -12.08 2.37 -3.26
C ALA A 208 -11.32 2.34 -1.94
N HIS A 209 -10.23 1.58 -1.91
CA HIS A 209 -9.43 1.42 -0.71
C HIS A 209 -7.94 1.17 -0.99
N ASN A 210 -7.14 1.54 0.00
CA ASN A 210 -5.71 1.27 0.04
C ASN A 210 -5.37 0.46 1.29
N ILE A 211 -4.35 -0.37 1.19
CA ILE A 211 -3.86 -1.20 2.30
C ILE A 211 -2.37 -0.96 2.44
N TYR A 212 -1.89 -0.93 3.68
CA TYR A 212 -0.47 -0.77 3.97
C TYR A 212 -0.07 -1.58 5.19
N ILE A 213 1.00 -2.36 5.07
CA ILE A 213 1.53 -3.23 6.11
C ILE A 213 2.92 -2.74 6.49
N THR A 214 3.11 -2.51 7.78
CA THR A 214 4.38 -2.01 8.34
C THR A 214 4.66 -2.64 9.69
N ARG A 215 5.92 -2.55 10.12
CA ARG A 215 6.28 -2.85 11.51
C ARG A 215 5.82 -1.69 12.38
N GLY A 216 5.24 -2.01 13.53
CA GLY A 216 4.79 -1.06 14.54
C GLY A 216 5.62 -1.17 15.81
N LYS A 217 5.62 -0.08 16.59
CA LYS A 217 6.19 -0.09 17.93
C LYS A 217 5.41 -1.09 18.80
N SER A 218 6.12 -2.01 19.43
CA SER A 218 5.54 -2.96 20.39
C SER A 218 5.34 -2.27 21.74
N ASN A 219 4.20 -2.53 22.38
CA ASN A 219 3.90 -2.06 23.74
C ASN A 219 4.62 -2.90 24.83
N ILE A 220 5.39 -3.92 24.44
CA ILE A 220 6.12 -4.79 25.37
C ILE A 220 7.37 -4.05 25.85
N LYS A 221 7.31 -3.50 27.08
CA LYS A 221 8.34 -2.67 27.72
C LYS A 221 9.70 -3.37 27.90
N GLU A 222 9.78 -4.68 27.73
CA GLU A 222 10.95 -5.50 28.11
C GLU A 222 11.92 -5.78 26.96
N ASN A 223 11.58 -5.45 25.70
CA ASN A 223 12.45 -5.75 24.57
C ASN A 223 13.22 -4.51 24.06
N LYS A 224 14.53 -4.67 23.90
CA LYS A 224 15.42 -3.71 23.22
C LYS A 224 15.11 -3.53 21.71
N GLU A 225 14.20 -4.34 21.17
CA GLU A 225 13.76 -4.30 19.77
C GLU A 225 12.37 -3.68 19.65
N GLU A 226 12.32 -2.35 19.52
CA GLU A 226 11.08 -1.59 19.63
C GLU A 226 10.04 -1.88 18.52
N TYR A 227 10.41 -2.48 17.37
CA TYR A 227 9.56 -2.58 16.15
C TYR A 227 9.21 -4.01 15.71
N ARG A 228 8.68 -4.84 16.62
CA ARG A 228 8.29 -6.22 16.30
C ARG A 228 6.80 -6.41 15.96
N ASP A 229 5.93 -5.49 16.36
CA ASP A 229 4.50 -5.60 16.04
C ASP A 229 4.28 -5.39 14.53
N VAL A 230 3.17 -5.89 14.01
CA VAL A 230 2.77 -5.72 12.60
C VAL A 230 1.44 -5.00 12.56
N ARG A 231 1.38 -3.93 11.78
CA ARG A 231 0.17 -3.12 11.60
C ARG A 231 -0.31 -3.23 10.17
N ILE A 232 -1.59 -3.55 9.98
CA ILE A 232 -2.28 -3.45 8.70
C ILE A 232 -3.20 -2.24 8.77
N TYR A 233 -2.90 -1.23 7.98
CA TYR A 233 -3.75 -0.07 7.76
C TYR A 233 -4.65 -0.28 6.55
N ILE A 234 -5.93 0.06 6.68
CA ILE A 234 -6.93 -0.02 5.61
C ILE A 234 -7.67 1.32 5.55
N TRP A 235 -7.53 2.04 4.44
CA TRP A 235 -8.23 3.30 4.22
C TRP A 235 -9.32 3.11 3.17
N ALA A 236 -10.58 3.25 3.58
CA ALA A 236 -11.67 3.52 2.66
C ALA A 236 -11.54 4.98 2.17
N ARG A 237 -11.68 5.21 0.87
CA ARG A 237 -11.45 6.53 0.28
C ARG A 237 -12.41 6.84 -0.86
N LYS A 238 -12.51 8.12 -1.20
CA LYS A 238 -13.24 8.60 -2.37
C LYS A 238 -12.66 7.97 -3.64
N SER A 239 -13.52 7.39 -4.47
CA SER A 239 -13.12 6.79 -5.73
C SER A 239 -12.51 7.82 -6.69
N THR A 240 -11.49 7.39 -7.42
CA THR A 240 -10.91 8.17 -8.52
C THR A 240 -10.98 7.32 -9.78
N GLN A 241 -11.62 7.85 -10.83
CA GLN A 241 -11.81 7.18 -12.11
C GLN A 241 -10.98 7.88 -13.20
N GLY A 242 -10.83 7.19 -14.33
CA GLY A 242 -10.06 7.65 -15.47
C GLY A 242 -8.59 7.22 -15.41
N ALA A 243 -7.84 7.61 -16.44
CA ALA A 243 -6.39 7.50 -16.41
C ALA A 243 -5.84 8.47 -15.35
N LYS A 244 -4.98 7.94 -14.46
CA LYS A 244 -4.32 8.72 -13.43
C LYS A 244 -3.49 9.85 -14.06
N ASP A 245 -3.82 11.10 -13.73
CA ASP A 245 -2.97 12.25 -14.07
C ASP A 245 -1.61 12.10 -13.37
N ILE A 246 -0.56 11.96 -14.15
CA ILE A 246 0.79 11.73 -13.65
C ILE A 246 1.41 12.99 -13.02
N HIS A 247 0.87 14.17 -13.30
CA HIS A 247 1.34 15.46 -12.75
C HIS A 247 0.62 15.83 -11.44
N ALA A 248 -0.58 15.30 -11.21
CA ALA A 248 -1.33 15.51 -9.98
C ALA A 248 -0.68 14.86 -8.75
N PHE A 249 -0.97 15.43 -7.57
CA PHE A 249 -0.67 14.82 -6.28
C PHE A 249 -1.64 13.67 -6.02
N ASN A 250 -1.19 12.46 -6.30
CA ASN A 250 -2.05 11.27 -6.26
C ASN A 250 -1.86 10.52 -4.95
N LEU A 251 -2.90 10.49 -4.12
CA LEU A 251 -2.87 9.89 -2.80
C LEU A 251 -3.07 8.37 -2.85
N ALA A 252 -2.02 7.63 -3.23
CA ALA A 252 -2.01 6.17 -3.14
C ALA A 252 -1.61 5.74 -1.71
N ALA A 253 -1.46 4.43 -1.49
CA ALA A 253 -1.16 3.88 -0.17
C ALA A 253 0.08 4.48 0.52
N CYS A 254 1.11 4.85 -0.23
CA CYS A 254 2.32 5.46 0.32
C CYS A 254 2.04 6.87 0.85
N GLU A 255 1.30 7.66 0.08
CA GLU A 255 0.95 9.03 0.48
C GLU A 255 0.00 9.04 1.68
N LEU A 256 -0.96 8.10 1.74
CA LEU A 256 -1.80 7.92 2.93
C LEU A 256 -0.97 7.54 4.17
N PHE A 257 0.11 6.78 3.98
CA PHE A 257 1.05 6.43 5.05
C PHE A 257 1.96 7.61 5.48
N GLY A 258 1.99 8.70 4.72
CA GLY A 258 2.83 9.87 4.97
C GLY A 258 4.16 9.87 4.21
N HIS A 259 4.34 8.94 3.27
CA HIS A 259 5.48 8.87 2.34
C HIS A 259 5.08 9.46 0.99
N LEU A 260 5.52 10.68 0.72
CA LEU A 260 5.10 11.50 -0.40
C LEU A 260 6.13 11.46 -1.53
N SER A 261 5.73 10.91 -2.69
CA SER A 261 6.56 10.91 -3.89
C SER A 261 6.18 12.08 -4.81
N ILE A 262 6.97 13.15 -4.80
CA ILE A 262 6.77 14.35 -5.61
C ILE A 262 7.63 14.30 -6.88
N LYS A 263 7.08 14.76 -8.01
CA LYS A 263 7.67 14.58 -9.34
C LYS A 263 8.18 15.86 -10.00
N SER A 264 7.94 17.03 -9.40
CA SER A 264 8.44 18.32 -9.87
C SER A 264 9.12 19.07 -8.73
N LYS A 265 10.16 19.84 -9.08
CA LYS A 265 10.90 20.67 -8.11
C LYS A 265 9.99 21.72 -7.49
N GLU A 266 9.18 22.40 -8.29
CA GLU A 266 8.24 23.42 -7.83
C GLU A 266 7.26 22.87 -6.79
N ALA A 267 6.64 21.70 -7.03
CA ALA A 267 5.75 21.09 -6.05
C ALA A 267 6.51 20.62 -4.80
N TYR A 268 7.77 20.19 -4.95
CA TYR A 268 8.60 19.77 -3.82
C TYR A 268 8.98 20.95 -2.93
N GLU A 269 9.34 22.09 -3.52
CA GLU A 269 9.68 23.31 -2.80
C GLU A 269 8.46 23.86 -2.06
N ASN A 270 7.30 23.88 -2.71
CA ASN A 270 6.08 24.52 -2.21
C ASN A 270 5.15 23.64 -1.36
N VAL A 271 5.38 22.32 -1.28
CA VAL A 271 4.50 21.44 -0.48
C VAL A 271 4.59 21.78 1.01
N THR A 272 3.43 21.90 1.65
CA THR A 272 3.29 22.17 3.09
C THR A 272 2.54 21.04 3.79
N GLU A 273 2.75 20.90 5.10
CA GLU A 273 2.02 19.90 5.90
C GLU A 273 0.52 20.19 5.92
N GLU A 274 0.11 21.46 5.94
CA GLU A 274 -1.29 21.87 5.87
C GLU A 274 -1.96 21.40 4.57
N TYR A 275 -1.31 21.61 3.42
CA TYR A 275 -1.81 21.15 2.14
C TYR A 275 -2.02 19.63 2.12
N VAL A 276 -1.01 18.86 2.56
CA VAL A 276 -1.08 17.40 2.60
C VAL A 276 -2.17 16.93 3.57
N THR A 277 -2.24 17.54 4.75
CA THR A 277 -3.24 17.22 5.78
C THR A 277 -4.66 17.40 5.22
N ARG A 278 -4.92 18.50 4.53
CA ARG A 278 -6.22 18.75 3.91
C ARG A 278 -6.54 17.72 2.82
N ALA A 279 -5.58 17.44 1.92
CA ALA A 279 -5.77 16.46 0.86
C ALA A 279 -6.06 15.05 1.39
N LEU A 280 -5.35 14.62 2.45
CA LEU A 280 -5.55 13.33 3.10
C LEU A 280 -6.94 13.21 3.76
N ARG A 281 -7.42 14.28 4.40
CA ARG A 281 -8.78 14.33 4.98
C ARG A 281 -9.83 14.26 3.88
N GLU A 282 -9.73 15.13 2.87
CA GLU A 282 -10.66 15.16 1.73
C GLU A 282 -10.78 13.81 1.04
N ALA A 283 -9.67 13.06 0.95
CA ALA A 283 -9.66 11.74 0.34
C ALA A 283 -10.35 10.64 1.16
N THR A 284 -10.38 10.72 2.48
CA THR A 284 -10.73 9.58 3.36
C THR A 284 -11.87 9.84 4.34
N GLU A 285 -12.04 11.07 4.83
CA GLU A 285 -12.89 11.34 6.00
C GLU A 285 -14.36 10.99 5.78
N GLU A 286 -14.97 11.48 4.69
CA GLU A 286 -16.38 11.21 4.36
C GLU A 286 -16.63 9.71 4.15
N THR A 287 -15.78 9.04 3.36
CA THR A 287 -15.93 7.61 3.06
C THR A 287 -15.68 6.74 4.29
N PHE A 288 -14.71 7.10 5.13
CA PHE A 288 -14.48 6.41 6.39
C PHE A 288 -15.69 6.55 7.32
N SER A 289 -16.21 7.77 7.47
CA SER A 289 -17.41 8.02 8.29
C SER A 289 -18.62 7.24 7.82
N SER A 290 -18.81 7.06 6.50
CA SER A 290 -19.93 6.28 5.97
C SER A 290 -19.83 4.79 6.29
N VAL A 291 -18.61 4.22 6.37
CA VAL A 291 -18.43 2.77 6.58
C VAL A 291 -18.12 2.39 8.02
N ALA A 292 -17.66 3.31 8.88
CA ALA A 292 -17.16 2.98 10.22
C ALA A 292 -18.21 2.28 11.09
N ALA A 293 -19.46 2.75 11.07
CA ALA A 293 -20.55 2.14 11.82
C ALA A 293 -20.94 0.76 11.25
N GLU A 294 -20.95 0.60 9.93
CA GLU A 294 -21.27 -0.69 9.28
C GLU A 294 -20.19 -1.73 9.57
N ILE A 295 -18.91 -1.35 9.52
CA ILE A 295 -17.80 -2.22 9.91
C ILE A 295 -17.89 -2.61 11.39
N LYS A 296 -18.24 -1.67 12.27
CA LYS A 296 -18.45 -1.98 13.69
C LYS A 296 -19.52 -3.05 13.89
N ALA A 297 -20.68 -2.87 13.28
CA ALA A 297 -21.79 -3.83 13.37
C ALA A 297 -21.40 -5.20 12.78
N LEU A 298 -20.67 -5.23 11.66
CA LEU A 298 -20.18 -6.46 11.03
C LEU A 298 -19.21 -7.26 11.93
N VAL A 299 -18.42 -6.55 12.73
CA VAL A 299 -17.43 -7.14 13.64
C VAL A 299 -18.09 -7.67 14.90
N GLU A 300 -19.06 -6.93 15.44
CA GLU A 300 -19.85 -7.33 16.60
C GLU A 300 -20.76 -8.55 16.32
N SER A 301 -20.98 -8.89 15.05
CA SER A 301 -21.78 -10.06 14.65
C SER A 301 -20.96 -11.33 14.38
N GLN A 302 -19.64 -11.31 14.55
CA GLN A 302 -18.77 -12.48 14.35
C GLN A 302 -18.70 -13.38 15.58
#